data_AF-A0AAW5JEG6-F1
#
_entry.id   AF-A0AAW5JEG6-F1
#
_cell.length_a   1.000
_cell.length_b   1.000
_cell.length_c   1.000
_cell.angle_alpha   90.00
_cell.angle_beta   90.00
_cell.angle_gamma   90.00
#
_symmetry.space_group_name_H-M   'P 1'
#
loop_
_entity.id
_entity.type
_entity.pdbx_description
1 polymer ?
#
loop_
_entity_poly.entity_id
_entity_poly.type
_entity_poly.pdbx_seq_one_letter_code
_entity_poly.pdbx_strand_id
1 'polypeptide(L)'
;MVWQTLEAKLSTPRMSRYLKGNRGKDRAAEAYVHNMKIAESLVSVFHVLEVAVRNGIQKEMALEYGRDDWYEEWNGTGNANFQKLYDKISEAKNELRNRRVELTPDNIVAELSFGFWTSLFNQATIINLSKPLMRVFYFCPKSMRQPDN
;
A
#
# COMPACT_ATOMS: atom_id res chain seq x y z
N MET A 1 -26.01 -5.40 -25.36
CA MET A 1 -25.45 -6.75 -25.08
C MET A 1 -24.30 -6.69 -24.06
N VAL A 2 -23.31 -5.80 -24.23
CA VAL A 2 -22.16 -5.65 -23.31
C VAL A 2 -22.57 -5.47 -21.84
N TRP A 3 -23.56 -4.61 -21.56
CA TRP A 3 -24.04 -4.39 -20.19
C TRP A 3 -24.50 -5.69 -19.50
N GLN A 4 -25.34 -6.48 -20.17
CA GLN A 4 -25.90 -7.72 -19.59
C GLN A 4 -24.79 -8.72 -19.27
N THR A 5 -23.81 -8.84 -20.16
CA THR A 5 -22.63 -9.70 -19.94
C THR A 5 -21.81 -9.22 -18.74
N LEU A 6 -21.50 -7.92 -18.67
CA LEU A 6 -20.75 -7.34 -17.55
C LEU A 6 -21.50 -7.49 -16.22
N GLU A 7 -22.80 -7.20 -16.19
CA GLU A 7 -23.63 -7.32 -14.99
C GLU A 7 -23.70 -8.78 -14.49
N ALA A 8 -23.90 -9.74 -15.40
CA ALA A 8 -23.95 -11.15 -15.06
C ALA A 8 -22.61 -11.71 -14.55
N LYS A 9 -21.47 -11.14 -14.98
CA LYS A 9 -20.13 -11.62 -14.61
C LYS A 9 -19.49 -10.86 -13.45
N LEU A 10 -19.87 -9.59 -13.23
CA LEU A 10 -19.23 -8.70 -12.26
C LEU A 10 -20.13 -8.30 -11.08
N SER A 11 -21.41 -8.69 -11.10
CA SER A 11 -22.48 -8.33 -10.17
C SER A 11 -23.19 -7.00 -10.44
N THR A 12 -24.50 -6.98 -10.13
CA THR A 12 -25.33 -5.78 -10.17
C THR A 12 -24.78 -4.65 -9.29
N PRO A 13 -24.39 -4.86 -8.01
CA PRO A 13 -23.84 -3.75 -7.20
C PRO A 13 -22.59 -3.10 -7.81
N ARG A 14 -21.72 -3.87 -8.47
CA ARG A 14 -20.52 -3.32 -9.13
C ARG A 14 -20.89 -2.47 -10.33
N MET A 15 -21.78 -2.97 -11.18
CA MET A 15 -22.19 -2.29 -12.42
C MET A 15 -23.10 -1.09 -12.14
N SER A 16 -24.00 -1.17 -11.16
CA SER A 16 -24.93 -0.09 -10.80
C SER A 16 -24.23 1.22 -10.43
N ARG A 17 -22.97 1.17 -9.95
CA ARG A 17 -22.16 2.37 -9.71
C ARG A 17 -21.96 3.22 -10.97
N TYR A 18 -21.86 2.58 -12.14
CA TYR A 18 -21.67 3.25 -13.41
C TYR A 18 -22.98 3.76 -14.02
N LEU A 19 -24.15 3.35 -13.53
CA LEU A 19 -25.43 3.95 -13.95
C LEU A 19 -25.56 5.39 -13.42
N LYS A 20 -24.98 5.67 -12.25
CA LYS A 20 -24.99 7.02 -11.68
C LYS A 20 -24.09 7.92 -12.51
N GLY A 21 -24.67 8.91 -13.18
CA GLY A 21 -23.96 9.90 -13.99
C GLY A 21 -23.76 9.52 -15.46
N ASN A 22 -24.26 8.37 -15.92
CA ASN A 22 -24.23 7.98 -17.34
C ASN A 22 -25.64 7.88 -17.93
N ARG A 23 -25.78 8.21 -19.22
CA ARG A 23 -27.06 8.19 -19.93
C ARG A 23 -27.41 6.77 -20.41
N GLY A 24 -27.74 5.90 -19.46
CA GLY A 24 -28.19 4.54 -19.74
C GLY A 24 -27.08 3.49 -19.74
N LYS A 25 -27.51 2.24 -19.95
CA LYS A 25 -26.69 1.03 -19.77
C LYS A 25 -25.50 0.93 -20.72
N ASP A 26 -25.64 1.40 -21.96
CA ASP A 26 -24.54 1.33 -22.93
C ASP A 26 -23.38 2.27 -22.56
N ARG A 27 -23.68 3.54 -22.25
CA ARG A 27 -22.68 4.49 -21.75
C ARG A 27 -22.06 4.06 -20.42
N ALA A 28 -22.84 3.46 -19.53
CA ALA A 28 -22.33 2.93 -18.27
C ALA A 28 -21.39 1.74 -18.48
N ALA A 29 -21.65 0.87 -19.47
CA ALA A 29 -20.74 -0.20 -19.85
C ALA A 29 -19.44 0.34 -20.46
N GLU A 30 -19.52 1.35 -21.34
CA GLU A 30 -18.34 2.05 -21.88
C GLU A 30 -17.48 2.65 -20.75
N ALA A 31 -18.12 3.34 -19.79
CA ALA A 31 -17.43 3.94 -18.64
C ALA A 31 -16.67 2.89 -17.80
N TYR A 32 -17.26 1.70 -17.61
CA TYR A 32 -16.57 0.59 -16.95
C TYR A 32 -15.32 0.15 -17.73
N VAL A 33 -15.42 -0.03 -19.05
CA VAL A 33 -14.29 -0.41 -19.90
C VAL A 33 -13.19 0.65 -19.86
N HIS A 34 -13.56 1.93 -19.92
CA HIS A 34 -12.60 3.03 -19.78
C HIS A 34 -11.91 3.03 -18.41
N ASN A 35 -12.65 2.82 -17.32
CA ASN A 35 -12.08 2.69 -15.99
C ASN A 35 -11.06 1.54 -15.93
N MET A 36 -11.33 0.42 -16.61
CA MET A 36 -10.39 -0.70 -16.66
C MET A 36 -9.12 -0.35 -17.44
N LYS A 37 -9.24 0.34 -18.58
CA LYS A 37 -8.08 0.82 -19.36
C LYS A 37 -7.21 1.81 -18.58
N ILE A 38 -7.83 2.67 -17.76
CA ILE A 38 -7.11 3.57 -16.86
C ILE A 38 -6.41 2.78 -15.75
N ALA A 39 -7.10 1.81 -15.15
CA ALA A 39 -6.48 0.96 -14.13
C ALA A 39 -5.27 0.19 -14.70
N GLU A 40 -5.41 -0.36 -15.91
CA GLU A 40 -4.34 -1.03 -16.65
C GLU A 40 -3.11 -0.12 -16.86
N SER A 41 -3.32 1.12 -17.31
CA SER A 41 -2.21 2.06 -17.54
C SER A 41 -1.46 2.47 -16.28
N LEU A 42 -2.08 2.30 -15.10
CA LEU A 42 -1.47 2.64 -13.82
C LEU A 42 -0.71 1.46 -13.18
N VAL A 43 -0.89 0.22 -13.65
CA VAL A 43 -0.26 -0.96 -13.01
C VAL A 43 1.27 -0.83 -12.97
N SER A 44 1.89 -0.44 -14.07
CA SER A 44 3.35 -0.27 -14.14
C SER A 44 3.84 0.89 -13.26
N VAL A 45 3.10 2.00 -13.23
CA VAL A 45 3.39 3.17 -12.40
C VAL A 45 3.33 2.80 -10.91
N PHE A 46 2.28 2.07 -10.50
CA PHE A 46 2.14 1.60 -9.12
C PHE A 46 3.24 0.61 -8.74
N HIS A 47 3.62 -0.29 -9.64
CA HIS A 47 4.71 -1.23 -9.38
C HIS A 47 6.03 -0.51 -9.08
N VAL A 48 6.42 0.45 -9.91
CA VAL A 48 7.65 1.23 -9.70
C VAL A 48 7.55 2.07 -8.43
N LEU A 49 6.40 2.72 -8.20
CA LEU A 49 6.14 3.52 -6.99
C LEU A 49 6.28 2.67 -5.72
N GLU A 50 5.66 1.49 -5.68
CA GLU A 50 5.69 0.58 -4.54
C GLU A 50 7.12 0.17 -4.20
N VAL A 51 7.88 -0.30 -5.19
CA VAL A 51 9.26 -0.74 -4.99
C VAL A 51 10.15 0.43 -4.54
N ALA A 52 10.00 1.61 -5.16
CA ALA A 52 10.78 2.79 -4.80
C ALA A 52 10.50 3.28 -3.37
N VAL A 53 9.21 3.35 -2.99
CA VAL A 53 8.80 3.77 -1.65
C VAL A 53 9.24 2.75 -0.60
N ARG A 54 9.00 1.46 -0.83
CA ARG A 54 9.44 0.37 0.06
C ARG A 54 10.94 0.42 0.30
N ASN A 55 11.74 0.47 -0.76
CA ASN A 55 13.19 0.45 -0.65
C ASN A 55 13.72 1.73 0.04
N GLY A 56 13.10 2.88 -0.22
CA GLY A 56 13.42 4.13 0.45
C GLY A 56 13.12 4.07 1.96
N ILE A 57 11.94 3.57 2.34
CA ILE A 57 11.57 3.39 3.74
C ILE A 57 12.50 2.39 4.42
N GLN A 58 12.75 1.22 3.81
CA GLN A 58 13.64 0.21 4.37
C GLN A 58 15.01 0.79 4.70
N LYS A 59 15.59 1.55 3.77
CA LYS A 59 16.88 2.22 3.97
C LYS A 59 16.85 3.21 5.13
N GLU A 60 15.89 4.15 5.14
CA GLU A 60 15.86 5.20 6.16
C GLU A 60 15.49 4.66 7.55
N MET A 61 14.65 3.63 7.62
CA MET A 61 14.30 2.95 8.87
C MET A 61 15.47 2.15 9.42
N ALA A 62 16.18 1.39 8.58
CA ALA A 62 17.38 0.66 9.01
C ALA A 62 18.45 1.59 9.58
N LEU A 63 18.62 2.78 8.98
CA LEU A 63 19.53 3.81 9.48
C LEU A 63 19.06 4.42 10.81
N GLU A 64 17.77 4.71 10.97
CA GLU A 64 17.24 5.32 12.20
C GLU A 64 17.27 4.35 13.39
N TYR A 65 17.03 3.05 13.15
CA TYR A 65 17.03 2.00 14.19
C TYR A 65 18.38 1.30 14.35
N GLY A 66 19.31 1.44 13.40
CA GLY A 66 20.62 0.79 13.44
C GLY A 66 20.61 -0.71 13.17
N ARG A 67 19.55 -1.25 12.54
CA ARG A 67 19.37 -2.68 12.23
C ARG A 67 18.46 -2.87 11.01
N ASP A 68 18.72 -3.89 10.20
CA ASP A 68 17.97 -4.14 8.95
C ASP A 68 16.56 -4.69 9.21
N ASP A 69 16.36 -5.39 10.33
CA ASP A 69 15.09 -5.90 10.83
C ASP A 69 14.47 -4.94 11.86
N TRP A 70 14.52 -3.63 11.59
CA TRP A 70 14.02 -2.54 12.44
C TRP A 70 12.61 -2.76 12.98
N TYR A 71 11.77 -3.50 12.26
CA TYR A 71 10.40 -3.79 12.66
C TYR A 71 10.30 -4.70 13.90
N GLU A 72 11.36 -5.44 14.25
CA GLU A 72 11.38 -6.24 15.49
C GLU A 72 11.30 -5.35 16.73
N GLU A 73 11.77 -4.10 16.64
CA GLU A 73 11.68 -3.11 17.71
C GLU A 73 10.25 -2.67 18.02
N TRP A 74 9.28 -3.02 17.17
CA TRP A 74 7.87 -2.69 17.39
C TRP A 74 7.14 -3.74 18.24
N ASN A 75 7.67 -4.96 18.28
CA ASN A 75 7.07 -6.06 19.01
C ASN A 75 7.15 -5.82 20.52
N GLY A 76 6.00 -5.84 21.21
CA GLY A 76 5.99 -5.72 22.67
C GLY A 76 6.30 -4.31 23.20
N THR A 77 6.30 -3.29 22.35
CA THR A 77 6.51 -1.87 22.76
C THR A 77 5.37 -1.30 23.62
N GLY A 78 4.22 -1.97 23.69
CA GLY A 78 3.01 -1.44 24.31
C GLY A 78 2.28 -0.38 23.47
N ASN A 79 2.84 0.05 22.33
CA ASN A 79 2.16 0.94 21.40
C ASN A 79 1.22 0.13 20.49
N ALA A 80 -0.10 0.30 20.69
CA ALA A 80 -1.11 -0.45 19.96
C ALA A 80 -1.07 -0.25 18.44
N ASN A 81 -0.61 0.92 17.94
CA ASN A 81 -0.51 1.16 16.51
C ASN A 81 0.67 0.41 15.89
N PHE A 82 1.80 0.39 16.58
CA PHE A 82 2.97 -0.40 16.17
C PHE A 82 2.70 -1.90 16.28
N GLN A 83 1.94 -2.34 17.29
CA GLN A 83 1.54 -3.74 17.39
C GLN A 83 0.70 -4.18 16.17
N LYS A 84 -0.28 -3.38 15.74
CA LYS A 84 -1.07 -3.68 14.54
C LYS A 84 -0.22 -3.80 13.27
N LEU A 85 0.82 -2.98 13.14
CA LEU A 85 1.77 -3.09 12.02
C LEU A 85 2.62 -4.36 12.15
N TYR A 86 3.08 -4.67 13.36
CA TYR A 86 3.85 -5.88 13.63
C TYR A 86 3.04 -7.16 13.39
N ASP A 87 1.72 -7.14 13.62
CA ASP A 87 0.84 -8.26 13.30
C ASP A 87 0.84 -8.54 11.78
N LYS A 88 0.90 -7.50 10.93
CA LYS A 88 1.06 -7.65 9.47
C LYS A 88 2.41 -8.21 9.05
N ILE A 89 3.47 -7.83 9.76
CA ILE A 89 4.79 -8.43 9.57
C ILE A 89 4.78 -9.91 10.01
N SER A 90 4.04 -10.24 11.07
CA SER A 90 3.89 -11.62 11.53
C SER A 90 3.10 -12.48 10.55
N GLU A 91 2.05 -11.93 9.93
CA GLU A 91 1.32 -12.56 8.81
C GLU A 91 2.29 -12.85 7.64
N ALA A 92 3.05 -11.85 7.18
CA ALA A 92 4.04 -12.01 6.11
C ALA A 92 5.11 -13.07 6.43
N LYS A 93 5.65 -13.07 7.66
CA LYS A 93 6.57 -14.11 8.13
C LYS A 93 5.95 -15.51 8.06
N ASN A 94 4.67 -15.66 8.39
CA ASN A 94 3.98 -16.94 8.31
C ASN A 94 3.76 -17.39 6.86
N GLU A 95 3.42 -16.47 5.95
CA GLU A 95 3.29 -16.76 4.51
C GLU A 95 4.61 -17.22 3.89
N LEU A 96 5.72 -16.56 4.25
CA LEU A 96 7.07 -16.96 3.83
C LEU A 96 7.45 -18.34 4.38
N ARG A 97 7.18 -18.61 5.66
CA ARG A 97 7.41 -19.95 6.27
C ARG A 97 6.62 -21.04 5.55
N ASN A 98 5.35 -20.79 5.23
CA ASN A 98 4.51 -21.74 4.51
C ASN A 98 5.07 -22.07 3.13
N ARG A 99 5.69 -21.09 2.46
CA ARG A 99 6.40 -21.26 1.18
C ARG A 99 7.85 -21.75 1.32
N ARG A 100 8.32 -22.00 2.56
CA ARG A 100 9.70 -22.41 2.88
C ARG A 100 10.76 -21.41 2.40
N VAL A 101 10.41 -20.13 2.40
CA VAL A 101 11.32 -19.03 2.10
C VAL A 101 12.01 -18.59 3.39
N GLU A 102 13.31 -18.29 3.31
CA GLU A 102 14.09 -17.79 4.44
C GLU A 102 13.56 -16.42 4.91
N LEU A 103 13.48 -16.23 6.22
CA LEU A 103 12.98 -15.00 6.85
C LEU A 103 14.05 -13.92 6.97
N THR A 104 14.65 -13.54 5.85
CA THR A 104 15.56 -12.40 5.78
C THR A 104 14.77 -11.07 5.81
N PRO A 105 15.39 -9.96 6.24
CA PRO A 105 14.74 -8.64 6.18
C PRO A 105 14.23 -8.30 4.78
N ASP A 106 15.03 -8.57 3.75
CA ASP A 106 14.66 -8.32 2.35
C ASP A 106 13.43 -9.11 1.92
N ASN A 107 13.35 -10.40 2.29
CA ASN A 107 12.20 -11.24 1.96
C ASN A 107 10.94 -10.78 2.69
N ILE A 108 11.04 -10.43 3.98
CA ILE A 108 9.91 -9.95 4.79
C ILE A 108 9.40 -8.62 4.24
N VAL A 109 10.30 -7.67 4.00
CA VAL A 109 9.98 -6.36 3.42
C VAL A 109 9.36 -6.51 2.04
N ALA A 110 9.87 -7.43 1.21
CA ALA A 110 9.34 -7.68 -0.12
C ALA A 110 7.93 -8.29 -0.12
N GLU A 111 7.56 -9.02 0.92
CA GLU A 111 6.24 -9.63 1.08
C GLU A 111 5.14 -8.63 1.48
N LEU A 112 5.53 -7.51 2.10
CA LEU A 112 4.57 -6.51 2.58
C LEU A 112 4.01 -5.70 1.41
N SER A 113 2.66 -5.67 1.32
CA SER A 113 1.93 -4.91 0.30
C SER A 113 2.19 -3.40 0.34
N PHE A 114 1.99 -2.71 -0.80
CA PHE A 114 1.97 -1.23 -0.86
C PHE A 114 1.14 -0.57 0.26
N GLY A 115 -0.01 -1.15 0.62
CA GLY A 115 -0.88 -0.64 1.68
C GLY A 115 -0.19 -0.56 3.04
N PHE A 116 0.66 -1.54 3.38
CA PHE A 116 1.47 -1.51 4.59
C PHE A 116 2.38 -0.28 4.61
N TRP A 117 3.15 -0.06 3.53
CA TRP A 117 4.09 1.05 3.42
C TRP A 117 3.40 2.41 3.54
N THR A 118 2.24 2.57 2.88
CA THR A 118 1.45 3.81 3.00
C THR A 118 0.87 4.02 4.41
N SER A 119 0.56 2.95 5.14
CA SER A 119 -0.03 3.05 6.48
C SER A 119 0.94 3.60 7.54
N LEU A 120 2.25 3.57 7.27
CA LEU A 120 3.25 4.20 8.13
C LEU A 120 3.09 5.74 8.20
N PHE A 121 2.46 6.32 7.17
CA PHE A 121 2.18 7.75 7.07
C PHE A 121 0.85 8.15 7.71
N ASN A 122 0.06 7.21 8.23
CA ASN A 122 -1.19 7.53 8.92
C ASN A 122 -0.92 8.35 10.19
N GLN A 123 -1.85 9.22 10.56
CA GLN A 123 -1.74 10.13 11.71
C GLN A 123 -1.31 9.43 13.01
N ALA A 124 -1.81 8.21 13.24
CA ALA A 124 -1.52 7.41 14.43
C ALA A 124 -0.07 6.91 14.55
N THR A 125 0.63 6.80 13.41
CA THR A 125 1.98 6.23 13.30
C THR A 125 3.02 7.28 12.95
N ILE A 126 2.66 8.25 12.11
CA ILE A 126 3.57 9.29 11.60
C ILE A 126 4.17 10.15 12.71
N ILE A 127 3.46 10.33 13.84
CA ILE A 127 3.98 11.07 15.00
C ILE A 127 5.31 10.48 15.50
N ASN A 128 5.47 9.15 15.43
CA ASN A 128 6.68 8.45 15.88
C ASN A 128 7.70 8.21 14.76
N LEU A 129 7.27 8.25 13.49
CA LEU A 129 8.08 7.86 12.33
C LEU A 129 8.36 9.03 11.35
N SER A 130 7.89 10.23 11.64
CA SER A 130 7.95 11.39 10.74
C SER A 130 9.35 11.64 10.20
N LYS A 131 10.36 11.66 11.08
CA LYS A 131 11.74 11.97 10.72
C LYS A 131 12.33 11.01 9.67
N PRO A 132 12.40 9.68 9.87
CA PRO A 132 12.89 8.76 8.84
C PRO A 132 11.98 8.77 7.60
N LEU A 133 10.66 8.81 7.75
CA LEU A 133 9.74 8.78 6.61
C LEU A 133 9.83 10.02 5.71
N MET A 134 10.07 11.20 6.26
CA MET A 134 10.26 12.42 5.46
C MET A 134 11.59 12.45 4.70
N ARG A 135 12.59 11.66 5.11
CA ARG A 135 13.88 11.56 4.39
C ARG A 135 13.76 10.76 3.09
N VAL A 136 12.80 9.84 3.01
CA VAL A 136 12.49 9.07 1.79
C VAL A 136 12.20 10.00 0.60
N PHE A 137 11.52 11.13 0.85
CA PHE A 137 11.17 12.11 -0.16
C PHE A 137 12.19 13.25 -0.25
N TYR A 138 13.40 12.92 -0.70
CA TYR A 138 14.54 13.84 -0.77
C TYR A 138 14.30 15.11 -1.61
N PHE A 139 13.45 15.05 -2.64
CA PHE A 139 13.04 16.21 -3.44
C PHE A 139 11.80 16.94 -2.92
N CYS A 140 11.12 16.45 -1.88
CA CYS A 140 9.99 17.16 -1.29
C CYS A 140 10.47 18.49 -0.68
N PRO A 141 9.87 19.65 -1.02
CA PRO A 141 10.24 20.93 -0.43
C PRO A 141 10.17 20.89 1.09
N LYS A 142 11.12 21.52 1.79
CA LYS A 142 11.17 21.49 3.27
C LYS A 142 9.88 22.00 3.93
N SER A 143 9.22 22.99 3.32
CA SER A 143 7.94 23.52 3.78
C SER A 143 6.79 22.50 3.74
N MET A 144 6.92 21.44 2.95
CA MET A 144 5.93 20.37 2.80
C MET A 144 6.31 19.09 3.56
N ARG A 145 7.45 19.05 4.27
CA ARG A 145 7.88 17.90 5.08
C ARG A 145 7.33 17.97 6.50
N GLN A 146 6.04 18.23 6.62
CA GLN A 146 5.34 18.21 7.90
C GLN A 146 4.17 17.25 7.78
N PRO A 147 3.89 16.43 8.81
CA PRO A 147 2.64 15.69 8.86
C PRO A 147 1.46 16.68 8.76
N ASP A 148 0.43 16.34 8.00
CA ASP A 148 -0.81 17.12 8.02
C ASP A 148 -1.38 17.10 9.45
N ASN A 149 -1.72 18.28 9.96
CA ASN A 149 -2.28 18.47 11.31
C ASN A 149 -3.68 17.83 11.44
#